data_AF-A0A2A8ZS43-F1
#
_entry.id   AF-A0A2A8ZS43-F1
#
_cell.length_a   1.000
_cell.length_b   1.000
_cell.length_c   1.000
_cell.angle_alpha   90.00
_cell.angle_beta   90.00
_cell.angle_gamma   90.00
#
_symmetry.space_group_name_H-M   'P 1'
#
loop_
_entity.id
_entity.type
_entity.pdbx_description
1 polymer ?
#
loop_
_entity_poly.entity_id
_entity_poly.type
_entity_poly.pdbx_seq_one_letter_code
_entity_poly.pdbx_strand_id
1 'polypeptide(L)'
;MSYEGEKWINPNASEVSGVIELALKQLGKPYVFGASGPNSFDCSGFIYYVYKNNGYSISRNSVAGYWPMVIKINDPQPGDLVFLQNTYTPGPSHMGIYLGNGEFIHAGSEQTGVVRGDVFSSYNQKHFLGYGRFKK
;
A
#
# COMPACT_ATOMS: atom_id res chain seq x y z
N MET A 1 12.43 1.21 -33.95
CA MET A 1 11.70 2.35 -33.36
C MET A 1 10.59 2.71 -34.31
N SER A 2 9.33 2.50 -33.92
CA SER A 2 8.18 2.88 -34.72
C SER A 2 7.05 3.30 -33.79
N TYR A 3 6.41 4.41 -34.16
CA TYR A 3 5.39 5.15 -33.43
C TYR A 3 4.02 4.72 -33.98
N GLU A 4 3.11 4.26 -33.12
CA GLU A 4 1.67 4.26 -33.38
C GLU A 4 0.94 4.68 -32.11
N GLY A 5 0.13 5.76 -32.21
CA GLY A 5 -0.97 6.16 -31.33
C GLY A 5 -0.84 5.95 -29.82
N GLU A 6 -0.46 7.01 -29.11
CA GLU A 6 -0.82 7.35 -27.71
C GLU A 6 -0.97 6.22 -26.66
N LYS A 7 -0.13 5.18 -26.68
CA LYS A 7 -0.05 4.23 -25.57
C LYS A 7 1.38 4.04 -25.10
N TRP A 8 1.67 4.66 -23.96
CA TRP A 8 2.80 4.29 -23.12
C TRP A 8 2.53 2.90 -22.55
N ILE A 9 3.20 1.87 -23.10
CA ILE A 9 3.16 0.52 -22.55
C ILE A 9 4.00 0.51 -21.27
N ASN A 10 3.35 0.88 -20.16
CA ASN A 10 3.81 0.67 -18.79
C ASN A 10 3.56 -0.79 -18.40
N PRO A 11 4.40 -1.40 -17.55
CA PRO A 11 4.29 -2.82 -17.20
C PRO A 11 2.87 -3.15 -16.69
N ASN A 12 2.14 -3.95 -17.47
CA ASN A 12 0.81 -4.52 -17.22
C ASN A 12 -0.18 -3.65 -16.42
N ALA A 13 -0.80 -2.68 -17.10
CA ALA A 13 -1.91 -1.88 -16.57
C ALA A 13 -3.05 -2.70 -15.94
N SER A 14 -3.23 -3.98 -16.31
CA SER A 14 -4.25 -4.89 -15.76
C SER A 14 -3.93 -5.47 -14.37
N GLU A 15 -2.66 -5.50 -13.95
CA GLU A 15 -2.24 -6.07 -12.66
C GLU A 15 -2.23 -5.00 -11.56
N VAL A 16 -1.73 -3.80 -11.91
CA VAL A 16 -1.82 -2.60 -11.06
C VAL A 16 -3.28 -2.21 -10.84
N SER A 17 -4.14 -2.37 -11.84
CA SER A 17 -5.58 -2.13 -11.69
C SER A 17 -6.20 -3.06 -10.64
N GLY A 18 -5.83 -4.34 -10.58
CA GLY A 18 -6.42 -5.29 -9.63
C GLY A 18 -6.09 -5.00 -8.15
N VAL A 19 -4.84 -4.62 -7.87
CA VAL A 19 -4.41 -4.22 -6.51
C VAL A 19 -5.16 -2.97 -6.07
N ILE A 20 -5.19 -1.93 -6.91
CA ILE A 20 -5.85 -0.66 -6.60
C ILE A 20 -7.37 -0.85 -6.50
N GLU A 21 -7.99 -1.57 -7.43
CA GLU A 21 -9.43 -1.82 -7.44
C GLU A 21 -9.87 -2.55 -6.16
N LEU A 22 -9.15 -3.62 -5.79
CA LEU A 22 -9.48 -4.36 -4.58
C LEU A 22 -9.25 -3.51 -3.31
N ALA A 23 -8.18 -2.72 -3.28
CA ALA A 23 -7.91 -1.79 -2.19
C ALA A 23 -9.05 -0.78 -2.02
N LEU A 24 -9.49 -0.14 -3.11
CA LEU A 24 -10.58 0.84 -3.10
C LEU A 24 -11.91 0.23 -2.65
N LYS A 25 -12.19 -1.03 -3.00
CA LYS A 25 -13.36 -1.78 -2.51
C LYS A 25 -13.37 -1.98 -0.99
N GLN A 26 -12.26 -1.74 -0.30
CA GLN A 26 -12.19 -1.83 1.16
C GLN A 26 -12.40 -0.49 1.86
N LEU A 27 -12.52 0.63 1.14
CA LEU A 27 -12.72 1.96 1.74
C LEU A 27 -13.87 1.96 2.75
N GLY A 28 -13.65 2.60 3.90
CA GLY A 28 -14.60 2.69 5.01
C GLY A 28 -14.65 1.47 5.93
N LYS A 29 -13.95 0.36 5.61
CA LYS A 29 -13.95 -0.81 6.49
C LYS A 29 -13.23 -0.52 7.81
N PRO A 30 -13.73 -1.03 8.96
CA PRO A 30 -13.13 -0.75 10.26
C PRO A 30 -11.68 -1.19 10.37
N TYR A 31 -10.92 -0.41 11.14
CA TYR A 31 -9.60 -0.83 11.59
C TYR A 31 -9.74 -1.70 12.84
N VAL A 32 -9.09 -2.86 12.86
CA VAL A 32 -8.98 -3.71 14.05
C VAL A 32 -7.58 -4.27 14.10
N PHE A 33 -6.85 -4.03 15.19
CA PHE A 33 -5.49 -4.51 15.35
C PHE A 33 -5.40 -6.05 15.20
N GLY A 34 -4.49 -6.54 14.35
CA GLY A 34 -4.34 -7.95 14.02
C GLY A 34 -5.25 -8.46 12.88
N ALA A 35 -6.31 -7.72 12.52
CA ALA A 35 -7.27 -8.17 11.53
C ALA A 35 -6.70 -8.15 10.10
N SER A 36 -7.13 -9.11 9.28
CA SER A 36 -6.64 -9.32 7.92
C SER A 36 -7.75 -9.50 6.89
N GLY A 37 -8.96 -9.01 7.20
CA GLY A 37 -10.12 -9.03 6.32
C GLY A 37 -11.04 -10.25 6.46
N PRO A 38 -12.11 -10.29 5.65
CA PRO A 38 -12.50 -9.23 4.71
C PRO A 38 -13.30 -8.10 5.39
N ASN A 39 -13.72 -8.24 6.66
CA ASN A 39 -14.64 -7.28 7.30
C ASN A 39 -13.94 -6.15 8.06
N SER A 40 -12.70 -6.36 8.50
CA SER A 40 -11.88 -5.36 9.19
C SER A 40 -10.40 -5.64 8.96
N PHE A 41 -9.55 -4.63 9.15
CA PHE A 41 -8.12 -4.71 8.83
C PHE A 41 -7.25 -3.97 9.83
N ASP A 42 -6.01 -4.42 10.06
CA ASP A 42 -4.92 -3.51 10.42
C ASP A 42 -4.13 -3.09 9.17
N CYS A 43 -3.17 -2.19 9.30
CA CYS A 43 -2.42 -1.66 8.16
C CYS A 43 -1.72 -2.78 7.36
N SER A 44 -1.06 -3.71 8.04
CA SER A 44 -0.35 -4.83 7.41
C SER A 44 -1.27 -5.96 6.93
N GLY A 45 -2.40 -6.18 7.61
CA GLY A 45 -3.43 -7.14 7.23
C GLY A 45 -4.22 -6.68 6.01
N PHE A 46 -4.44 -5.37 5.85
CA PHE A 46 -4.98 -4.76 4.63
C PHE A 46 -4.07 -5.05 3.42
N ILE A 47 -2.77 -4.80 3.56
CA ILE A 47 -1.79 -5.11 2.51
C ILE A 47 -1.77 -6.60 2.19
N TYR A 48 -1.68 -7.46 3.21
CA TYR A 48 -1.73 -8.91 3.03
C TYR A 48 -2.94 -9.34 2.22
N TYR A 49 -4.14 -8.87 2.59
CA TYR A 49 -5.39 -9.20 1.92
C TYR A 49 -5.39 -8.74 0.46
N VAL A 50 -5.01 -7.50 0.18
CA VAL A 50 -5.07 -6.95 -1.17
C VAL A 50 -4.10 -7.70 -2.10
N TYR A 51 -2.84 -7.86 -1.71
CA TYR A 51 -1.83 -8.45 -2.58
C TYR A 51 -2.00 -9.97 -2.72
N LYS A 52 -2.37 -10.69 -1.66
CA LYS A 52 -2.65 -12.14 -1.75
C LYS A 52 -3.80 -12.43 -2.72
N ASN A 53 -4.89 -11.66 -2.67
CA ASN A 53 -6.02 -11.82 -3.60
C ASN A 53 -5.71 -11.34 -5.03
N ASN A 54 -4.55 -10.71 -5.25
CA ASN A 54 -4.03 -10.35 -6.57
C ASN A 54 -2.86 -11.25 -7.00
N GLY A 55 -2.74 -12.44 -6.39
CA GLY A 55 -1.80 -13.48 -6.82
C GLY A 55 -0.35 -13.28 -6.38
N TYR A 56 -0.07 -12.40 -5.43
CA TYR A 56 1.25 -12.28 -4.82
C TYR A 56 1.48 -13.35 -3.76
N SER A 57 2.66 -13.96 -3.79
CA SER A 57 3.07 -14.99 -2.84
C SER A 57 3.66 -14.35 -1.57
N ILE A 58 2.80 -13.72 -0.75
CA ILE A 58 3.19 -13.11 0.52
C ILE A 58 2.50 -13.80 1.70
N SER A 59 3.21 -13.91 2.83
CA SER A 59 2.65 -14.36 4.12
C SER A 59 2.21 -13.16 4.96
N ARG A 60 1.30 -13.37 5.91
CA ARG A 60 0.91 -12.33 6.88
C ARG A 60 2.13 -11.95 7.71
N ASN A 61 2.47 -10.66 7.76
CA ASN A 61 3.64 -10.17 8.49
C ASN A 61 3.43 -8.74 9.03
N SER A 62 4.23 -8.31 10.01
CA SER A 62 4.24 -6.93 10.47
C SER A 62 4.80 -5.98 9.41
N VAL A 63 4.58 -4.67 9.57
CA VAL A 63 5.17 -3.65 8.69
C VAL A 63 6.71 -3.74 8.67
N ALA A 64 7.31 -3.89 9.85
CA ALA A 64 8.75 -4.12 9.99
C ALA A 64 9.23 -5.39 9.28
N GLY A 65 8.42 -6.45 9.27
CA GLY A 65 8.71 -7.69 8.57
C GLY A 65 8.59 -7.58 7.04
N TYR A 66 7.68 -6.73 6.54
CA TYR A 66 7.56 -6.46 5.09
C TYR A 66 8.64 -5.53 4.56
N TRP A 67 9.13 -4.60 5.38
CA TRP A 67 10.16 -3.64 4.95
C TRP A 67 11.40 -4.31 4.31
N PRO A 68 12.04 -5.34 4.86
CA PRO A 68 13.18 -5.98 4.20
C PRO A 68 12.80 -6.83 2.96
N MET A 69 11.52 -7.17 2.76
CA MET A 69 11.06 -8.05 1.67
C MET A 69 10.79 -7.30 0.37
N VAL A 70 10.57 -5.98 0.43
CA VAL A 70 10.24 -5.16 -0.74
C VAL A 70 11.51 -4.62 -1.42
N ILE A 71 11.43 -4.48 -2.74
CA ILE A 71 12.40 -3.69 -3.51
C ILE A 71 12.20 -2.23 -3.13
N LYS A 72 13.28 -1.49 -2.81
CA LYS A 72 13.22 -0.05 -2.52
C LYS A 72 13.09 0.75 -3.79
N ILE A 73 12.16 1.71 -3.78
CA ILE A 73 11.82 2.52 -4.95
C ILE A 73 11.94 4.00 -4.58
N ASN A 74 12.46 4.80 -5.51
CA ASN A 74 12.51 6.26 -5.38
C ASN A 74 11.46 6.98 -6.25
N ASP A 75 10.96 6.32 -7.29
CA ASP A 75 9.92 6.81 -8.18
C ASP A 75 8.71 5.85 -8.14
N PRO A 76 7.76 6.07 -7.20
CA PRO A 76 6.66 5.14 -6.97
C PRO A 76 5.65 5.19 -8.11
N GLN A 77 5.15 4.01 -8.48
CA GLN A 77 4.04 3.84 -9.40
C GLN A 77 2.79 3.42 -8.63
N PRO A 78 1.57 3.71 -9.13
CA PRO A 78 0.35 3.22 -8.51
C PRO A 78 0.43 1.69 -8.27
N GLY A 79 0.02 1.24 -7.09
CA GLY A 79 0.18 -0.15 -6.65
C GLY A 79 1.50 -0.46 -5.95
N ASP A 80 2.43 0.50 -5.83
CA ASP A 80 3.54 0.41 -4.89
C ASP A 80 3.10 0.67 -3.46
N LEU A 81 3.99 0.41 -2.50
CA LEU A 81 3.75 0.59 -1.08
C LEU A 81 4.38 1.88 -0.60
N VAL A 82 3.65 2.57 0.26
CA VAL A 82 4.15 3.67 1.09
C VAL A 82 4.44 3.09 2.47
N PHE A 83 5.66 3.26 2.98
CA PHE A 83 6.02 2.89 4.35
C PHE A 83 6.25 4.14 5.19
N LEU A 84 5.72 4.09 6.41
CA LEU A 84 5.97 5.05 7.46
C LEU A 84 6.59 4.36 8.68
N GLN A 85 7.30 5.15 9.49
CA GLN A 85 8.02 4.71 10.68
C GLN A 85 7.68 5.56 11.90
N ASN A 86 7.91 5.01 13.08
CA ASN A 86 7.74 5.72 14.36
C ASN A 86 6.34 6.31 14.57
N THR A 87 5.29 5.68 14.00
CA THR A 87 3.90 6.15 14.14
C THR A 87 3.27 5.70 15.45
N TYR A 88 3.32 4.40 15.75
CA TYR A 88 2.85 3.80 17.01
C TYR A 88 3.91 2.92 17.70
N THR A 89 5.00 2.59 17.01
CA THR A 89 6.14 1.84 17.55
C THR A 89 7.43 2.26 16.84
N PRO A 90 8.62 2.19 17.46
CA PRO A 90 9.87 2.50 16.79
C PRO A 90 10.13 1.65 15.55
N GLY A 91 10.71 2.24 14.51
CA GLY A 91 10.98 1.59 13.22
C GLY A 91 9.76 1.55 12.29
N PRO A 92 9.79 0.72 11.23
CA PRO A 92 8.68 0.63 10.27
C PRO A 92 7.41 0.15 10.96
N SER A 93 6.42 1.03 11.01
CA SER A 93 5.23 0.84 11.85
C SER A 93 3.93 0.97 11.06
N HIS A 94 3.90 1.67 9.94
CA HIS A 94 2.67 1.82 9.16
C HIS A 94 2.92 1.71 7.66
N MET A 95 1.90 1.29 6.91
CA MET A 95 2.02 1.17 5.46
C MET A 95 0.67 1.29 4.74
N GLY A 96 0.73 1.60 3.45
CA GLY A 96 -0.42 1.64 2.55
C GLY A 96 -0.01 1.47 1.09
N ILE A 97 -0.98 1.54 0.19
CA ILE A 97 -0.81 1.36 -1.25
C ILE A 97 -0.87 2.72 -1.93
N TYR A 98 0.19 3.08 -2.64
CA TYR A 98 0.28 4.31 -3.41
C TYR A 98 -0.73 4.29 -4.57
N LEU A 99 -1.50 5.36 -4.71
CA LEU A 99 -2.54 5.54 -5.72
C LEU A 99 -2.06 6.42 -6.90
N GLY A 100 -0.90 7.06 -6.77
CA GLY A 100 -0.43 8.10 -7.69
C GLY A 100 -0.65 9.50 -7.09
N ASN A 101 0.03 10.50 -7.66
CA ASN A 101 -0.13 11.92 -7.31
C ASN A 101 0.02 12.26 -5.81
N GLY A 102 0.85 11.52 -5.06
CA GLY A 102 0.99 11.72 -3.62
C GLY A 102 -0.14 11.12 -2.78
N GLU A 103 -1.15 10.49 -3.37
CA GLU A 103 -2.21 9.81 -2.64
C GLU A 103 -1.85 8.35 -2.35
N PHE A 104 -2.35 7.83 -1.23
CA PHE A 104 -2.25 6.42 -0.89
C PHE A 104 -3.49 5.96 -0.11
N ILE A 105 -3.78 4.66 -0.12
CA ILE A 105 -4.86 4.05 0.67
C ILE A 105 -4.27 3.14 1.74
N HIS A 106 -4.81 3.22 2.96
CA HIS A 106 -4.32 2.44 4.09
C HIS A 106 -5.44 2.18 5.11
N ALA A 107 -5.28 1.15 5.95
CA ALA A 107 -6.05 1.05 7.19
C ALA A 107 -5.39 1.97 8.22
N GLY A 108 -6.03 3.10 8.54
CA GLY A 108 -5.46 4.19 9.34
C GLY A 108 -5.45 3.96 10.83
N SER A 109 -6.64 3.94 11.42
CA SER A 109 -6.84 3.79 12.85
C SER A 109 -8.27 3.34 13.13
N GLU A 110 -8.56 2.98 14.39
CA GLU A 110 -9.92 2.60 14.82
C GLU A 110 -10.97 3.68 14.51
N GLN A 111 -10.57 4.96 14.51
CA GLN A 111 -11.47 6.07 14.20
C GLN A 111 -11.73 6.26 12.71
N THR A 112 -10.77 5.88 11.85
CA THR A 112 -10.81 6.21 10.41
C THR A 112 -11.07 5.00 9.52
N GLY A 113 -10.72 3.80 9.97
CA GLY A 113 -10.79 2.59 9.15
C GLY A 113 -9.86 2.63 7.95
N VAL A 114 -10.27 1.98 6.85
CA VAL A 114 -9.59 2.07 5.56
C VAL A 114 -9.94 3.39 4.89
N VAL A 115 -8.93 4.24 4.68
CA VAL A 115 -9.10 5.61 4.18
C VAL A 115 -7.99 5.96 3.19
N ARG A 116 -8.23 7.01 2.39
CA ARG A 116 -7.18 7.66 1.60
C ARG A 116 -6.41 8.65 2.47
N GLY A 117 -5.11 8.74 2.24
CA GLY A 117 -4.23 9.70 2.86
C GLY A 117 -3.35 10.41 1.83
N ASP A 118 -2.77 11.52 2.25
CA ASP A 118 -1.79 12.28 1.49
C ASP A 118 -0.38 12.01 2.04
N VAL A 119 0.48 11.45 1.20
CA VAL A 119 1.89 11.16 1.53
C VAL A 119 2.64 12.45 1.89
N PHE A 120 2.28 13.58 1.28
CA PHE A 120 2.95 14.87 1.47
C PHE A 120 2.42 15.66 2.66
N SER A 121 1.41 15.16 3.37
CA SER A 121 0.95 15.79 4.61
C SER A 121 2.08 15.90 5.64
N SER A 122 2.08 16.97 6.42
CA SER A 122 3.13 17.25 7.41
C SER A 122 3.36 16.10 8.40
N TYR A 123 2.32 15.33 8.74
CA TYR A 123 2.44 14.15 9.58
C TYR A 123 3.17 13.02 8.83
N ASN A 124 2.68 12.64 7.65
CA ASN A 124 3.25 11.54 6.89
C ASN A 124 4.70 11.82 6.46
N GLN A 125 5.05 13.07 6.13
CA GLN A 125 6.43 13.44 5.81
C GLN A 125 7.38 13.28 7.00
N LYS A 126 6.96 13.60 8.23
CA LYS A 126 7.77 13.35 9.44
C LYS A 126 8.01 11.87 9.71
N HIS A 127 7.06 11.04 9.30
CA HIS A 127 7.09 9.59 9.50
C HIS A 127 7.52 8.83 8.25
N PHE A 128 7.84 9.51 7.14
CA PHE A 128 8.11 8.85 5.88
C PHE A 128 9.37 7.99 5.98
N LEU A 129 9.25 6.71 5.66
CA LEU A 129 10.37 5.78 5.62
C LEU A 129 10.86 5.53 4.19
N GLY A 130 9.93 5.39 3.25
CA GLY A 130 10.26 5.15 1.85
C GLY A 130 9.16 4.41 1.09
N TYR A 131 9.39 4.20 -0.20
CA TYR A 131 8.52 3.39 -1.04
C TYR A 131 9.08 1.97 -1.21
N GLY A 132 8.17 1.02 -1.45
CA GLY A 132 8.52 -0.37 -1.67
C GLY A 132 7.65 -1.06 -2.71
N ARG A 133 8.22 -2.03 -3.44
CA ARG A 133 7.48 -2.89 -4.37
C ARG A 133 7.66 -4.35 -4.01
N PHE A 134 6.56 -5.11 -3.89
CA PHE A 134 6.66 -6.56 -3.75
C PHE A 134 7.11 -7.21 -5.05
N LYS A 135 7.95 -8.25 -4.94
CA LYS A 135 8.13 -9.21 -6.03
C LYS A 135 6.93 -10.15 -6.04
N LYS A 136 6.43 -10.46 -7.23
CA LYS A 136 5.36 -11.44 -7.40
C LYS A 136 5.90 -12.85 -7.24
#